data_AF-A0A966J6T1-F1
#
_entry.id   AF-A0A966J6T1-F1
#
_cell.length_a   1.000
_cell.length_b   1.000
_cell.length_c   1.000
_cell.angle_alpha   90.00
_cell.angle_beta   90.00
_cell.angle_gamma   90.00
#
_symmetry.space_group_name_H-M   'P 1'
#
loop_
_entity.id
_entity.type
_entity.pdbx_description
1 polymer ?
#
loop_
_entity_poly.entity_id
_entity_poly.type
_entity_poly.pdbx_seq_one_letter_code
_entity_poly.pdbx_strand_id
1 'polypeptide(L)'
;VLDDLGDGAVLTGGAEVRLEGDRLYGRGACDAKGIAAAMMVAAQRLAEAGEERVDLLFVVGEEKGSPGARAANRLPATSRFLVNGEPTESKLASGCKGAQRVIVRVRGREAHSAYAHLGESALEAMLDLLPKLRDVSLPTDPILGETTYNIGVLRAGTEANIVPGLAEAEIMIRLVGDIEPVRAAFTLWAGDRAELVWGSHIPAQHFQTISGFEVEPVAYTSDIPLLDRWGSPLLFGPGSIHVAHTPIEYIDVAELHASADAYVRIVRTLLA
;
A
#
# COMPACT_ATOMS: atom_id res chain seq x y z
N VAL A 1 -3.00 10.92 -7.19
CA VAL A 1 -3.91 9.86 -7.67
C VAL A 1 -5.31 10.47 -7.87
N LEU A 2 -6.05 10.11 -8.92
CA LEU A 2 -7.43 10.62 -9.16
C LEU A 2 -8.49 9.52 -9.30
N ASP A 3 -8.09 8.26 -9.35
CA ASP A 3 -8.97 7.10 -9.39
C ASP A 3 -9.34 6.60 -8.00
N ASP A 4 -10.25 5.63 -7.97
CA ASP A 4 -10.72 4.96 -6.76
C ASP A 4 -11.04 3.49 -7.10
N LEU A 5 -11.12 2.62 -6.09
CA LEU A 5 -11.51 1.22 -6.24
C LEU A 5 -12.94 1.13 -6.78
N GLY A 6 -13.06 1.08 -8.12
CA GLY A 6 -14.35 1.16 -8.82
C GLY A 6 -15.41 0.16 -8.32
N ASP A 7 -16.68 0.54 -8.54
CA ASP A 7 -17.97 -0.01 -8.08
C ASP A 7 -18.26 -1.51 -8.39
N GLY A 8 -17.28 -2.41 -8.23
CA GLY A 8 -17.40 -3.84 -8.47
C GLY A 8 -18.18 -4.60 -7.40
N ALA A 9 -18.49 -3.95 -6.28
CA ALA A 9 -19.58 -4.37 -5.40
C ALA A 9 -20.75 -3.44 -5.70
N VAL A 10 -21.90 -4.02 -6.07
CA VAL A 10 -23.18 -3.31 -6.01
C VAL A 10 -23.45 -2.96 -4.54
N LEU A 11 -22.82 -1.89 -4.07
CA LEU A 11 -23.33 -1.08 -2.99
C LEU A 11 -24.19 -0.04 -3.69
N THR A 12 -25.50 -0.23 -3.60
CA THR A 12 -26.48 0.79 -3.95
C THR A 12 -26.12 2.09 -3.20
N GLY A 13 -25.45 3.01 -3.89
CA GLY A 13 -25.07 4.33 -3.36
C GLY A 13 -23.57 4.62 -3.50
N GLY A 14 -23.13 5.08 -4.67
CA GLY A 14 -21.97 5.96 -4.71
C GLY A 14 -22.31 7.15 -3.83
N ALA A 15 -21.73 7.23 -2.63
CA ALA A 15 -22.18 8.18 -1.62
C ALA A 15 -22.08 9.60 -2.19
N GLU A 16 -23.21 10.30 -2.30
CA GLU A 16 -23.23 11.73 -2.60
C GLU A 16 -22.27 12.44 -1.64
N VAL A 17 -21.44 13.34 -2.19
CA VAL A 17 -20.56 14.16 -1.38
C VAL A 17 -21.43 14.98 -0.41
N ARG A 18 -21.21 14.80 0.89
CA ARG A 18 -21.95 15.54 1.93
C ARG A 18 -21.00 16.19 2.92
N LEU A 19 -21.32 17.41 3.29
CA LEU A 19 -20.73 18.09 4.42
C LEU A 19 -21.62 17.84 5.64
N GLU A 20 -21.08 17.24 6.70
CA GLU A 20 -21.79 17.02 7.95
C GLU A 20 -20.89 17.42 9.12
N GLY A 21 -21.28 18.49 9.82
CA GLY A 21 -20.42 19.15 10.79
C GLY A 21 -19.13 19.64 10.13
N ASP A 22 -17.99 19.23 10.69
CA ASP A 22 -16.66 19.64 10.22
C ASP A 22 -16.02 18.61 9.27
N ARG A 23 -16.80 17.66 8.74
CA ARG A 23 -16.32 16.57 7.90
C ARG A 23 -16.97 16.55 6.53
N LEU A 24 -16.15 16.43 5.49
CA LEU A 24 -16.58 16.18 4.13
C LEU A 24 -16.51 14.69 3.84
N TYR A 25 -17.67 14.06 3.68
CA TYR A 25 -17.80 12.64 3.36
C TYR A 25 -17.91 12.45 1.86
N GLY A 26 -17.30 11.38 1.36
CA GLY A 26 -17.36 11.01 -0.04
C GLY A 26 -16.23 10.08 -0.41
N ARG A 27 -16.50 9.23 -1.40
CA ARG A 27 -15.50 8.34 -1.99
C ARG A 27 -14.41 9.17 -2.68
N GLY A 28 -13.17 9.01 -2.22
CA GLY A 28 -12.01 9.81 -2.60
C GLY A 28 -11.88 11.15 -1.87
N ALA A 29 -12.72 11.45 -0.87
CA ALA A 29 -12.55 12.66 -0.05
C ALA A 29 -11.22 12.63 0.70
N CYS A 30 -10.79 11.45 1.16
CA CYS A 30 -9.52 11.21 1.82
C CYS A 30 -8.46 10.75 0.81
N ASP A 31 -8.78 9.76 -0.02
CA ASP A 31 -7.82 9.07 -0.89
C ASP A 31 -8.27 9.11 -2.37
N ALA A 32 -7.84 10.06 -3.19
CA ALA A 32 -6.95 11.17 -2.85
C ALA A 32 -7.42 12.52 -3.42
N LYS A 33 -8.72 12.68 -3.70
CA LYS A 33 -9.25 13.91 -4.34
C LYS A 33 -9.22 15.11 -3.41
N GLY A 34 -9.46 14.93 -2.11
CA GLY A 34 -9.29 16.01 -1.13
C GLY A 34 -7.83 16.49 -1.09
N ILE A 35 -6.89 15.55 -1.07
CA ILE A 35 -5.45 15.83 -1.11
C ILE A 35 -5.07 16.59 -2.40
N ALA A 36 -5.55 16.12 -3.56
CA ALA A 36 -5.36 16.80 -4.84
C ALA A 36 -5.89 18.24 -4.82
N ALA A 37 -7.06 18.48 -4.23
CA ALA A 37 -7.62 19.81 -4.08
C ALA A 37 -6.73 20.72 -3.21
N ALA A 38 -6.21 20.21 -2.09
CA ALA A 38 -5.28 20.96 -1.24
C ALA A 38 -3.98 21.34 -1.98
N MET A 39 -3.41 20.40 -2.75
CA MET A 39 -2.24 20.66 -3.61
C MET A 39 -2.53 21.73 -4.67
N MET A 40 -3.70 21.67 -5.32
CA MET A 40 -4.11 22.67 -6.32
C MET A 40 -4.22 24.07 -5.70
N VAL A 41 -4.84 24.19 -4.52
CA VAL A 41 -4.95 25.47 -3.80
C VAL A 41 -3.57 25.99 -3.40
N ALA A 42 -2.68 25.12 -2.92
CA ALA A 42 -1.31 25.52 -2.58
C ALA A 42 -0.52 26.01 -3.80
N ALA A 43 -0.61 25.28 -4.92
CA ALA A 43 0.02 25.65 -6.18
C ALA A 43 -0.50 26.99 -6.72
N GLN A 44 -1.82 27.21 -6.66
CA GLN A 44 -2.42 28.49 -7.03
C GLN A 44 -1.83 29.65 -6.19
N ARG A 45 -1.76 29.50 -4.87
CA ARG A 45 -1.21 30.55 -3.97
C ARG A 45 0.27 30.81 -4.21
N LEU A 46 1.04 29.77 -4.55
CA LEU A 46 2.44 29.90 -4.92
C LEU A 46 2.59 30.68 -6.25
N ALA A 47 1.79 30.34 -7.26
CA ALA A 47 1.77 31.05 -8.54
C ALA A 47 1.36 32.52 -8.39
N GLU A 48 0.34 32.81 -7.57
CA GLU A 48 -0.07 34.19 -7.23
C GLU A 48 1.05 34.99 -6.52
N ALA A 49 1.95 34.30 -5.81
CA ALA A 49 3.13 34.89 -5.18
C ALA A 49 4.35 34.97 -6.12
N GLY A 50 4.21 34.59 -7.40
CA GLY A 50 5.25 34.65 -8.43
C GLY A 50 6.18 33.44 -8.48
N GLU A 51 5.82 32.31 -7.85
CA GLU A 51 6.56 31.06 -7.99
C GLU A 51 6.16 30.31 -9.27
N GLU A 52 7.13 30.00 -10.12
CA GLU A 52 6.92 29.35 -11.43
C GLU A 52 7.56 27.95 -11.52
N ARG A 53 8.22 27.47 -10.47
CA ARG A 53 9.01 26.21 -10.45
C ARG A 53 8.25 25.00 -9.88
N VAL A 54 6.92 25.05 -9.88
CA VAL A 54 6.05 24.01 -9.28
C VAL A 54 5.13 23.42 -10.34
N ASP A 55 5.23 22.11 -10.55
CA ASP A 55 4.36 21.36 -11.44
C ASP A 55 3.40 20.46 -10.62
N LEU A 56 2.19 20.26 -11.14
CA LEU A 56 1.25 19.27 -10.60
C LEU A 56 1.15 18.07 -11.54
N LEU A 57 1.40 16.88 -11.01
CA LEU A 57 1.25 15.62 -11.71
C LEU A 57 0.06 14.83 -11.12
N PHE A 58 -0.99 14.67 -11.92
CA PHE A 58 -2.12 13.82 -11.56
C PHE A 58 -2.11 12.54 -12.41
N VAL A 59 -2.05 11.40 -11.73
CA VAL A 59 -2.04 10.07 -12.34
C VAL A 59 -3.31 9.29 -11.99
N VAL A 60 -3.61 8.29 -12.82
CA VAL A 60 -4.76 7.39 -12.66
C VAL A 60 -4.33 5.92 -12.66
N GLY A 61 -5.13 5.10 -12.00
CA GLY A 61 -5.02 3.65 -11.93
C GLY A 61 -4.08 3.14 -10.83
N GLU A 62 -3.73 3.95 -9.82
CA GLU A 62 -2.81 3.54 -8.73
C GLU A 62 -3.28 2.20 -8.12
N GLU A 63 -4.57 2.15 -7.79
CA GLU A 63 -5.24 1.00 -7.17
C GLU A 63 -5.29 -0.26 -8.05
N LYS A 64 -4.99 -0.10 -9.35
CA LYS A 64 -5.08 -1.15 -10.38
C LYS A 64 -3.76 -1.35 -11.12
N GLY A 65 -2.64 -1.17 -10.41
CA GLY A 65 -1.30 -1.48 -10.91
C GLY A 65 -0.57 -0.30 -11.54
N SER A 66 -1.07 0.92 -11.31
CA SER A 66 -0.39 2.19 -11.54
C SER A 66 0.02 2.49 -13.00
N PRO A 67 -0.86 2.28 -14.01
CA PRO A 67 -0.52 2.60 -15.39
C PRO A 67 -0.19 4.10 -15.58
N GLY A 68 -0.85 5.00 -14.84
CA GLY A 68 -0.58 6.43 -14.86
C GLY A 68 0.82 6.79 -14.39
N ALA A 69 1.23 6.32 -13.20
CA ALA A 69 2.58 6.57 -12.70
C ALA A 69 3.66 5.98 -13.62
N ARG A 70 3.45 4.77 -14.16
CA ARG A 70 4.36 4.16 -15.14
C ARG A 70 4.49 4.99 -16.42
N ALA A 71 3.40 5.60 -16.89
CA ALA A 71 3.42 6.48 -18.05
C ALA A 71 4.14 7.80 -17.72
N ALA A 72 3.83 8.40 -16.57
CA ALA A 72 4.47 9.62 -16.09
C ALA A 72 5.99 9.44 -15.96
N ASN A 73 6.46 8.30 -15.43
CA ASN A 73 7.88 8.03 -15.30
C ASN A 73 8.63 7.87 -16.64
N ARG A 74 7.93 7.84 -17.78
CA ARG A 74 8.57 7.87 -19.11
C ARG A 74 8.73 9.29 -19.64
N LEU A 75 8.12 10.28 -19.01
CA LEU A 75 8.26 11.69 -19.39
C LEU A 75 9.62 12.22 -18.92
N PRO A 76 10.19 13.22 -19.61
CA PRO A 76 11.33 13.94 -19.09
C PRO A 76 10.91 14.68 -17.82
N ALA A 77 11.53 14.34 -16.69
CA ALA A 77 11.34 15.02 -15.42
C ALA A 77 12.55 15.92 -15.13
N THR A 78 12.29 17.16 -14.77
CA THR A 78 13.29 18.16 -14.32
C THR A 78 13.20 18.40 -12.81
N SER A 79 12.23 17.78 -12.14
CA SER A 79 11.92 17.94 -10.74
C SER A 79 13.07 17.44 -9.85
N ARG A 80 13.51 18.28 -8.89
CA ARG A 80 14.46 17.89 -7.85
C ARG A 80 13.79 17.11 -6.71
N PHE A 81 12.49 17.35 -6.50
CA PHE A 81 11.70 16.81 -5.42
C PHE A 81 10.34 16.36 -5.93
N LEU A 82 9.80 15.30 -5.32
CA LEU A 82 8.45 14.81 -5.52
C LEU A 82 7.72 14.86 -4.19
N VAL A 83 6.64 15.63 -4.07
CA VAL A 83 5.75 15.57 -2.90
C VAL A 83 4.54 14.72 -3.29
N ASN A 84 4.55 13.45 -2.93
CA ASN A 84 3.43 12.55 -3.21
C ASN A 84 2.33 12.70 -2.15
N GLY A 85 1.08 12.76 -2.63
CA GLY A 85 -0.09 12.98 -1.81
C GLY A 85 -0.78 11.68 -1.45
N GLU A 86 -0.70 11.28 -0.19
CA GLU A 86 -1.39 10.14 0.41
C GLU A 86 -1.91 10.55 1.79
N PRO A 87 -2.93 9.88 2.35
CA PRO A 87 -3.51 10.25 3.64
C PRO A 87 -2.56 9.91 4.81
N THR A 88 -1.81 10.91 5.25
CA THR A 88 -0.79 10.81 6.32
C THR A 88 -1.17 11.62 7.57
N GLU A 89 -2.44 12.00 7.71
CA GLU A 89 -2.95 12.84 8.80
C GLU A 89 -2.20 14.17 8.91
N SER A 90 -1.80 14.73 7.76
CA SER A 90 -0.99 15.95 7.65
C SER A 90 0.37 15.87 8.37
N LYS A 91 0.93 14.65 8.49
CA LYS A 91 2.31 14.41 8.95
C LYS A 91 3.20 14.09 7.76
N LEU A 92 4.47 14.46 7.81
CA LEU A 92 5.44 14.01 6.81
C LEU A 92 5.78 12.55 7.07
N ALA A 93 5.66 11.69 6.07
CA ALA A 93 6.07 10.31 6.28
C ALA A 93 7.60 10.20 6.32
N SER A 94 8.17 9.55 7.34
CA SER A 94 9.61 9.20 7.38
C SER A 94 9.96 8.05 6.45
N GLY A 95 8.96 7.32 5.98
CA GLY A 95 9.08 6.21 5.06
C GLY A 95 7.77 5.45 4.94
N CYS A 96 7.73 4.51 3.99
CA CYS A 96 6.59 3.63 3.78
C CYS A 96 7.03 2.17 3.74
N LYS A 97 6.25 1.28 4.35
CA LYS A 97 6.47 -0.16 4.19
C LYS A 97 6.25 -0.60 2.74
N GLY A 98 7.03 -1.59 2.32
CA GLY A 98 6.86 -2.29 1.05
C GLY A 98 5.78 -3.36 1.14
N ALA A 99 5.57 -4.08 0.04
CA ALA A 99 4.64 -5.20 -0.04
C ALA A 99 5.22 -6.35 -0.85
N GLN A 100 4.99 -7.59 -0.39
CA GLN A 100 5.26 -8.80 -1.17
C GLN A 100 4.09 -9.77 -1.02
N ARG A 101 3.52 -10.22 -2.15
CA ARG A 101 2.58 -11.35 -2.16
C ARG A 101 3.33 -12.65 -2.41
N VAL A 102 3.10 -13.67 -1.61
CA VAL A 102 3.63 -15.03 -1.84
C VAL A 102 2.49 -16.04 -1.74
N ILE A 103 2.47 -17.01 -2.64
CA ILE A 103 1.61 -18.18 -2.56
C ILE A 103 2.45 -19.36 -2.10
N VAL A 104 2.08 -19.95 -0.97
CA VAL A 104 2.65 -21.19 -0.45
C VAL A 104 1.79 -22.32 -0.98
N ARG A 105 2.38 -23.25 -1.72
CA ARG A 105 1.68 -24.37 -2.35
C ARG A 105 2.21 -25.70 -1.84
N VAL A 106 1.31 -26.52 -1.31
CA VAL A 106 1.59 -27.91 -0.92
C VAL A 106 0.85 -28.83 -1.88
N ARG A 107 1.54 -29.87 -2.38
CA ARG A 107 0.96 -30.89 -3.25
C ARG A 107 0.95 -32.22 -2.51
N GLY A 108 -0.13 -32.96 -2.70
CA GLY A 108 -0.34 -34.29 -2.16
C GLY A 108 -0.90 -35.22 -3.25
N ARG A 109 -1.64 -36.24 -2.83
CA ARG A 109 -2.26 -37.23 -3.72
C ARG A 109 -3.73 -37.40 -3.36
N GLU A 110 -4.61 -37.12 -4.32
CA GLU A 110 -6.05 -37.32 -4.13
C GLU A 110 -6.38 -38.81 -4.00
N ALA A 111 -7.39 -39.10 -3.17
CA ALA A 111 -7.96 -40.43 -2.99
C ALA A 111 -9.38 -40.29 -2.45
N HIS A 112 -10.18 -41.35 -2.57
CA HIS A 112 -11.45 -41.41 -1.86
C HIS A 112 -11.18 -41.44 -0.35
N SER A 113 -11.83 -40.58 0.44
CA SER A 113 -11.52 -40.39 1.87
C SER A 113 -11.66 -41.67 2.70
N ALA A 114 -12.58 -42.56 2.34
CA ALA A 114 -12.70 -43.90 2.95
C ALA A 114 -11.43 -44.77 2.84
N TYR A 115 -10.56 -44.49 1.88
CA TYR A 115 -9.27 -45.16 1.68
C TYR A 115 -8.12 -44.15 1.76
N ALA A 116 -8.14 -43.28 2.78
CA ALA A 116 -7.19 -42.17 2.93
C ALA A 116 -5.71 -42.57 2.85
N HIS A 117 -5.35 -43.79 3.26
CA HIS A 117 -3.99 -44.33 3.16
C HIS A 117 -3.46 -44.46 1.71
N LEU A 118 -4.36 -44.44 0.71
CA LEU A 118 -3.99 -44.40 -0.70
C LEU A 118 -3.67 -42.98 -1.17
N GLY A 119 -4.04 -41.95 -0.41
CA GLY A 119 -3.77 -40.54 -0.69
C GLY A 119 -2.74 -39.92 0.24
N GLU A 120 -2.45 -38.65 0.00
CA GLU A 120 -1.59 -37.80 0.83
C GLU A 120 -2.26 -36.42 0.91
N SER A 121 -2.72 -36.01 2.09
CA SER A 121 -3.48 -34.78 2.24
C SER A 121 -2.56 -33.55 2.21
N ALA A 122 -2.68 -32.75 1.15
CA ALA A 122 -1.99 -31.47 1.05
C ALA A 122 -2.47 -30.47 2.12
N LEU A 123 -3.74 -30.56 2.54
CA LEU A 123 -4.30 -29.70 3.59
C LEU A 123 -3.67 -29.99 4.95
N GLU A 124 -3.56 -31.26 5.35
CA GLU A 124 -2.91 -31.62 6.63
C GLU A 124 -1.45 -31.14 6.67
N ALA A 125 -0.70 -31.39 5.58
CA ALA A 125 0.68 -30.92 5.48
C ALA A 125 0.78 -29.38 5.51
N MET A 126 -0.19 -28.64 4.94
CA MET A 126 -0.26 -27.19 5.05
C MET A 126 -0.56 -26.74 6.50
N LEU A 127 -1.47 -27.43 7.20
CA LEU A 127 -1.81 -27.16 8.60
C LEU A 127 -0.64 -27.45 9.55
N ASP A 128 0.26 -28.36 9.20
CA ASP A 128 1.51 -28.60 9.93
C ASP A 128 2.60 -27.55 9.65
N LEU A 129 2.54 -26.89 8.49
CA LEU A 129 3.55 -25.93 8.04
C LEU A 129 3.25 -24.50 8.52
N LEU A 130 2.02 -24.01 8.33
CA LEU A 130 1.64 -22.62 8.60
C LEU A 130 1.88 -22.16 10.06
N PRO A 131 1.58 -22.95 11.11
CA PRO A 131 1.81 -22.52 12.48
C PRO A 131 3.28 -22.17 12.75
N LYS A 132 4.22 -22.87 12.10
CA LYS A 132 5.67 -22.67 12.24
C LYS A 132 6.15 -21.34 11.65
N LEU A 133 5.33 -20.67 10.83
CA LEU A 133 5.64 -19.34 10.31
C LEU A 133 5.72 -18.29 11.42
N ARG A 134 5.03 -18.50 12.54
CA ARG A 134 5.04 -17.61 13.71
C ARG A 134 6.42 -17.48 14.36
N ASP A 135 7.25 -18.51 14.22
CA ASP A 135 8.58 -18.58 14.81
C ASP A 135 9.67 -18.12 13.83
N VAL A 136 9.30 -17.68 12.63
CA VAL A 136 10.25 -17.19 11.62
C VAL A 136 10.67 -15.77 11.96
N SER A 137 11.96 -15.59 12.25
CA SER A 137 12.55 -14.27 12.44
C SER A 137 12.57 -13.50 11.12
N LEU A 138 11.89 -12.35 11.09
CA LEU A 138 11.85 -11.46 9.95
C LEU A 138 12.62 -10.15 10.23
N PRO A 139 13.09 -9.43 9.19
CA PRO A 139 13.82 -8.19 9.37
C PRO A 139 13.00 -7.11 10.07
N THR A 140 13.71 -6.26 10.81
CA THR A 140 13.19 -5.05 11.44
C THR A 140 13.97 -3.84 10.96
N ASP A 141 13.33 -2.68 10.93
CA ASP A 141 13.93 -1.39 10.60
C ASP A 141 13.69 -0.39 11.74
N PRO A 142 14.67 0.47 12.10
CA PRO A 142 14.50 1.44 13.18
C PRO A 142 13.40 2.47 12.96
N ILE A 143 13.04 2.77 11.70
CA ILE A 143 12.03 3.77 11.34
C ILE A 143 10.70 3.08 11.04
N LEU A 144 10.71 2.05 10.20
CA LEU A 144 9.51 1.37 9.73
C LEU A 144 9.02 0.27 10.68
N GLY A 145 9.81 -0.09 11.69
CA GLY A 145 9.48 -1.13 12.66
C GLY A 145 9.63 -2.54 12.11
N GLU A 146 8.69 -3.44 12.41
CA GLU A 146 8.80 -4.85 12.07
C GLU A 146 8.26 -5.18 10.67
N THR A 147 8.88 -6.13 9.97
CA THR A 147 8.23 -6.83 8.85
C THR A 147 7.06 -7.64 9.39
N THR A 148 5.87 -7.42 8.85
CA THR A 148 4.66 -8.16 9.24
C THR A 148 4.14 -9.00 8.08
N TYR A 149 3.35 -10.02 8.38
CA TYR A 149 2.67 -10.81 7.36
C TYR A 149 1.22 -11.08 7.75
N ASN A 150 0.39 -11.32 6.74
CA ASN A 150 -1.00 -11.70 6.86
C ASN A 150 -1.27 -12.92 5.97
N ILE A 151 -1.66 -14.05 6.57
CA ILE A 151 -2.19 -15.20 5.82
C ILE A 151 -3.64 -14.86 5.48
N GLY A 152 -3.84 -14.22 4.33
CA GLY A 152 -5.13 -13.66 3.95
C GLY A 152 -6.09 -14.68 3.35
N VAL A 153 -5.57 -15.76 2.75
CA VAL A 153 -6.39 -16.78 2.13
C VAL A 153 -5.79 -18.17 2.30
N LEU A 154 -6.64 -19.17 2.55
CA LEU A 154 -6.31 -20.58 2.52
C LEU A 154 -7.37 -21.33 1.70
N ARG A 155 -6.93 -22.14 0.73
CA ARG A 155 -7.80 -22.98 -0.12
C ARG A 155 -7.24 -24.39 -0.19
N ALA A 156 -8.10 -25.39 -0.02
CA ALA A 156 -7.75 -26.79 -0.23
C ALA A 156 -9.01 -27.64 -0.38
N GLY A 157 -8.86 -28.76 -1.11
CA GLY A 157 -9.92 -29.74 -1.30
C GLY A 157 -11.00 -29.29 -2.29
N THR A 158 -11.88 -30.23 -2.61
CA THR A 158 -13.00 -30.06 -3.53
C THR A 158 -14.30 -30.49 -2.88
N GLU A 159 -14.31 -31.72 -2.36
CA GLU A 159 -15.45 -32.33 -1.64
C GLU A 159 -14.97 -33.03 -0.37
N ALA A 160 -15.86 -33.16 0.62
CA ALA A 160 -15.51 -33.76 1.92
C ALA A 160 -15.10 -35.25 1.85
N ASN A 161 -15.49 -35.96 0.79
CA ASN A 161 -15.14 -37.36 0.56
C ASN A 161 -13.92 -37.56 -0.35
N ILE A 162 -13.16 -36.51 -0.65
CA ILE A 162 -11.94 -36.54 -1.45
C ILE A 162 -10.77 -36.02 -0.61
N VAL A 163 -9.69 -36.79 -0.51
CA VAL A 163 -8.44 -36.34 0.12
C VAL A 163 -7.86 -35.19 -0.71
N PRO A 164 -7.61 -33.99 -0.13
CA PRO A 164 -7.10 -32.85 -0.89
C PRO A 164 -5.71 -33.09 -1.49
N GLY A 165 -5.58 -33.04 -2.83
CA GLY A 165 -4.29 -33.15 -3.53
C GLY A 165 -3.53 -31.82 -3.65
N LEU A 166 -4.17 -30.70 -3.35
CA LEU A 166 -3.58 -29.36 -3.42
C LEU A 166 -4.09 -28.50 -2.25
N ALA A 167 -3.17 -27.77 -1.63
CA ALA A 167 -3.48 -26.71 -0.69
C ALA A 167 -2.63 -25.47 -1.01
N GLU A 168 -3.27 -24.29 -1.03
CA GLU A 168 -2.62 -23.02 -1.30
C GLU A 168 -2.97 -22.01 -0.20
N ALA A 169 -1.93 -21.36 0.34
CA ALA A 169 -2.06 -20.23 1.24
C ALA A 169 -1.50 -18.97 0.58
N GLU A 170 -2.29 -17.90 0.52
CA GLU A 170 -1.83 -16.60 0.04
C GLU A 170 -1.46 -15.71 1.21
N ILE A 171 -0.23 -15.22 1.19
CA ILE A 171 0.35 -14.41 2.27
C ILE A 171 0.75 -13.05 1.69
N MET A 172 0.29 -11.99 2.34
CA MET A 172 0.74 -10.63 2.09
C MET A 172 1.75 -10.22 3.16
N ILE A 173 2.94 -9.81 2.75
CA ILE A 173 4.04 -9.40 3.64
C ILE A 173 4.23 -7.90 3.50
N ARG A 174 4.27 -7.17 4.61
CA ARG A 174 4.65 -5.75 4.65
C ARG A 174 6.14 -5.65 4.96
N LEU A 175 6.91 -5.27 3.95
CA LEU A 175 8.38 -5.21 4.00
C LEU A 175 8.85 -3.92 4.69
N VAL A 176 9.98 -3.98 5.37
CA VAL A 176 10.66 -2.81 5.95
C VAL A 176 12.03 -2.52 5.33
N GLY A 177 12.40 -3.28 4.30
CA GLY A 177 13.66 -3.15 3.58
C GLY A 177 13.67 -4.02 2.32
N ASP A 178 14.84 -4.49 1.93
CA ASP A 178 15.01 -5.42 0.82
C ASP A 178 14.23 -6.74 1.06
N ILE A 179 13.76 -7.33 -0.03
CA ILE A 179 13.00 -8.57 -0.03
C ILE A 179 13.86 -9.80 0.23
N GLU A 180 15.14 -9.76 -0.13
CA GLU A 180 15.99 -10.95 -0.13
C GLU A 180 16.11 -11.64 1.25
N PRO A 181 16.27 -10.94 2.39
CA PRO A 181 16.23 -11.58 3.71
C PRO A 181 14.91 -12.28 4.01
N VAL A 182 13.78 -11.70 3.57
CA VAL A 182 12.44 -12.30 3.74
C VAL A 182 12.30 -13.54 2.86
N ARG A 183 12.76 -13.48 1.60
CA ARG A 183 12.80 -14.64 0.70
C ARG A 183 13.63 -15.78 1.28
N ALA A 184 14.80 -15.48 1.82
CA ALA A 184 15.66 -16.47 2.47
C ALA A 184 14.97 -17.11 3.67
N ALA A 185 14.34 -16.30 4.55
CA ALA A 185 13.62 -16.79 5.72
C ALA A 185 12.44 -17.69 5.35
N PHE A 186 11.62 -17.27 4.38
CA PHE A 186 10.50 -18.08 3.89
C PHE A 186 10.97 -19.35 3.18
N THR A 187 12.05 -19.29 2.40
CA THR A 187 12.61 -20.47 1.72
C THR A 187 13.12 -21.50 2.74
N LEU A 188 13.80 -21.05 3.79
CA LEU A 188 14.23 -21.93 4.88
C LEU A 188 13.04 -22.52 5.65
N TRP A 189 12.03 -21.71 5.94
CA TRP A 189 10.81 -22.15 6.62
C TRP A 189 10.03 -23.19 5.81
N ALA A 190 9.85 -22.96 4.51
CA ALA A 190 9.16 -23.89 3.62
C ALA A 190 9.96 -25.20 3.46
N GLY A 191 11.27 -25.10 3.22
CA GLY A 191 12.13 -26.25 2.93
C GLY A 191 11.63 -27.00 1.70
N ASP A 192 11.59 -28.32 1.78
CA ASP A 192 11.03 -29.23 0.77
C ASP A 192 9.51 -29.45 0.91
N ARG A 193 8.88 -28.88 1.94
CA ARG A 193 7.47 -29.14 2.30
C ARG A 193 6.48 -28.35 1.44
N ALA A 194 6.92 -27.25 0.83
CA ALA A 194 6.05 -26.40 0.01
C ALA A 194 6.82 -25.69 -1.10
N GLU A 195 6.14 -25.45 -2.22
CA GLU A 195 6.57 -24.53 -3.28
C GLU A 195 6.19 -23.09 -2.89
N LEU A 196 7.11 -22.14 -3.09
CA LEU A 196 6.85 -20.71 -2.90
C LEU A 196 6.75 -20.02 -4.27
N VAL A 197 5.58 -19.46 -4.58
CA VAL A 197 5.34 -18.67 -5.79
C VAL A 197 5.32 -17.19 -5.43
N TRP A 198 6.36 -16.47 -5.83
CA TRP A 198 6.50 -15.04 -5.56
C TRP A 198 5.69 -14.21 -6.55
N GLY A 199 4.75 -13.43 -6.03
CA GLY A 199 3.92 -12.50 -6.78
C GLY A 199 4.44 -11.06 -6.76
N SER A 200 3.50 -10.10 -6.81
CA SER A 200 3.77 -8.66 -6.82
C SER A 200 4.71 -8.23 -5.69
N HIS A 201 5.67 -7.37 -6.05
CA HIS A 201 6.68 -6.81 -5.17
C HIS A 201 6.67 -5.28 -5.27
N ILE A 202 6.64 -4.61 -4.12
CA ILE A 202 6.83 -3.17 -3.98
C ILE A 202 7.87 -2.97 -2.87
N PRO A 203 8.99 -2.27 -3.12
CA PRO A 203 10.04 -2.08 -2.12
C PRO A 203 9.58 -1.15 -1.00
N ALA A 204 10.14 -1.35 0.20
CA ALA A 204 10.03 -0.38 1.27
C ALA A 204 10.86 0.87 0.95
N GLN A 205 10.49 2.02 1.52
CA GLN A 205 11.16 3.28 1.25
C GLN A 205 11.36 4.08 2.52
N HIS A 206 12.47 4.81 2.57
CA HIS A 206 12.72 5.90 3.52
C HIS A 206 12.67 7.23 2.79
N PHE A 207 12.11 8.24 3.44
CA PHE A 207 11.92 9.56 2.85
C PHE A 207 12.71 10.60 3.62
N GLN A 208 13.08 11.66 2.91
CA GLN A 208 13.56 12.87 3.58
C GLN A 208 12.38 13.58 4.26
N THR A 209 12.68 14.24 5.36
CA THR A 209 11.70 15.01 6.14
C THR A 209 12.14 16.46 6.29
N ILE A 210 11.20 17.34 6.60
CA ILE A 210 11.45 18.77 6.79
C ILE A 210 11.26 19.12 8.26
N SER A 211 12.20 19.86 8.85
CA SER A 211 12.11 20.32 10.24
C SER A 211 10.86 21.19 10.46
N GLY A 212 10.23 21.06 11.63
CA GLY A 212 9.01 21.80 11.97
C GLY A 212 7.71 21.14 11.53
N PHE A 213 7.77 19.92 10.98
CA PHE A 213 6.62 19.06 10.74
C PHE A 213 6.64 17.88 11.70
N GLU A 214 5.44 17.40 12.05
CA GLU A 214 5.30 16.07 12.65
C GLU A 214 5.67 15.00 11.63
N VAL A 215 6.27 13.91 12.13
CA VAL A 215 6.85 12.86 11.29
C VAL A 215 6.50 11.48 11.83
N GLU A 216 5.96 10.61 10.99
CA GLU A 216 5.63 9.22 11.33
C GLU A 216 5.86 8.29 10.12
N PRO A 217 6.21 7.00 10.33
CA PRO A 217 6.25 6.04 9.23
C PRO A 217 4.83 5.60 8.85
N VAL A 218 4.62 5.22 7.59
CA VAL A 218 3.34 4.62 7.14
C VAL A 218 3.49 3.15 6.79
N ALA A 219 2.43 2.36 7.01
CA ALA A 219 2.45 0.91 6.83
C ALA A 219 1.92 0.42 5.47
N TYR A 220 1.51 1.35 4.60
CA TYR A 220 0.98 1.08 3.25
C TYR A 220 1.99 1.49 2.16
N THR A 221 1.69 1.13 0.92
CA THR A 221 2.50 1.44 -0.28
C THR A 221 1.88 2.60 -1.06
N SER A 222 2.65 3.23 -1.95
CA SER A 222 2.17 4.25 -2.89
C SER A 222 2.87 4.11 -4.24
N ASP A 223 2.57 5.01 -5.17
CA ASP A 223 3.21 5.11 -6.49
C ASP A 223 4.67 5.57 -6.48
N ILE A 224 5.21 6.04 -5.34
CA ILE A 224 6.55 6.61 -5.27
C ILE A 224 7.65 5.68 -5.85
N PRO A 225 7.68 4.35 -5.59
CA PRO A 225 8.69 3.46 -6.18
C PRO A 225 8.66 3.40 -7.72
N LEU A 226 7.55 3.82 -8.34
CA LEU A 226 7.38 3.84 -9.79
C LEU A 226 7.76 5.18 -10.43
N LEU A 227 8.07 6.20 -9.61
CA LEU A 227 8.37 7.57 -10.01
C LEU A 227 9.83 7.96 -9.68
N ASP A 228 10.75 7.01 -9.80
CA ASP A 228 12.18 7.18 -9.46
C ASP A 228 12.92 8.29 -10.24
N ARG A 229 12.36 8.78 -11.36
CA ARG A 229 12.93 9.88 -12.14
C ARG A 229 12.43 11.26 -11.71
N TRP A 230 11.49 11.35 -10.78
CA TRP A 230 10.82 12.60 -10.39
C TRP A 230 11.46 13.30 -9.18
N GLY A 231 12.70 12.92 -8.84
CA GLY A 231 13.49 13.56 -7.80
C GLY A 231 13.33 12.88 -6.43
N SER A 232 13.81 13.55 -5.38
CA SER A 232 13.81 12.99 -4.03
C SER A 232 12.41 13.05 -3.41
N PRO A 233 11.81 11.91 -3.02
CA PRO A 233 10.42 11.86 -2.60
C PRO A 233 10.20 12.35 -1.17
N LEU A 234 9.05 12.95 -0.96
CA LEU A 234 8.38 13.20 0.30
C LEU A 234 6.95 12.66 0.19
N LEU A 235 6.38 12.27 1.32
CA LEU A 235 5.00 11.79 1.38
C LEU A 235 4.22 12.61 2.42
N PHE A 236 3.16 13.26 1.97
CA PHE A 236 2.35 14.14 2.81
C PHE A 236 0.96 14.32 2.22
N GLY A 237 -0.08 14.20 3.04
CA GLY A 237 -1.43 14.62 2.70
C GLY A 237 -2.36 14.60 3.91
N PRO A 238 -3.44 15.41 3.86
CA PRO A 238 -4.46 15.36 4.89
C PRO A 238 -5.28 14.07 4.85
N GLY A 239 -5.99 13.79 5.94
CA GLY A 239 -6.85 12.62 6.06
C GLY A 239 -6.10 11.38 6.52
N SER A 240 -6.86 10.36 6.92
CA SER A 240 -6.34 9.16 7.57
C SER A 240 -6.55 7.92 6.72
N ILE A 241 -5.50 7.14 6.49
CA ILE A 241 -5.61 5.84 5.80
C ILE A 241 -6.62 4.90 6.48
N HIS A 242 -6.92 5.10 7.76
CA HIS A 242 -7.90 4.30 8.51
C HIS A 242 -9.34 4.42 8.00
N VAL A 243 -9.67 5.51 7.30
CA VAL A 243 -11.00 5.71 6.71
C VAL A 243 -11.00 5.57 5.18
N ALA A 244 -9.82 5.54 4.55
CA ALA A 244 -9.65 5.21 3.15
C ALA A 244 -10.16 3.80 2.85
N HIS A 245 -10.75 3.60 1.67
CA HIS A 245 -11.36 2.34 1.21
C HIS A 245 -12.50 1.79 2.10
N THR A 246 -13.02 2.59 3.03
CA THR A 246 -14.17 2.20 3.86
C THR A 246 -15.48 2.77 3.30
N PRO A 247 -16.67 2.29 3.73
CA PRO A 247 -17.95 2.90 3.38
C PRO A 247 -18.17 4.32 3.95
N ILE A 248 -17.35 4.73 4.92
CA ILE A 248 -17.48 6.00 5.65
C ILE A 248 -16.25 6.87 5.46
N GLU A 249 -15.76 6.94 4.22
CA GLU A 249 -14.62 7.79 3.89
C GLU A 249 -14.97 9.28 4.05
N TYR A 250 -14.11 10.02 4.76
CA TYR A 250 -14.23 11.45 4.96
C TYR A 250 -12.87 12.11 5.13
N ILE A 251 -12.86 13.43 5.04
CA ILE A 251 -11.74 14.28 5.43
C ILE A 251 -12.24 15.42 6.32
N ASP A 252 -11.48 15.76 7.37
CA ASP A 252 -11.81 16.89 8.24
C ASP A 252 -11.53 18.21 7.48
N VAL A 253 -12.51 19.11 7.43
CA VAL A 253 -12.45 20.34 6.62
C VAL A 253 -11.36 21.28 7.11
N ALA A 254 -11.19 21.40 8.43
CA ALA A 254 -10.12 22.21 9.01
C ALA A 254 -8.73 21.68 8.65
N GLU A 255 -8.56 20.36 8.66
CA GLU A 255 -7.31 19.70 8.26
C GLU A 255 -7.02 19.94 6.77
N LEU A 256 -8.03 19.76 5.91
CA LEU A 256 -7.92 20.02 4.48
C LEU A 256 -7.43 21.45 4.20
N HIS A 257 -8.00 22.45 4.87
CA HIS A 257 -7.54 23.84 4.74
C HIS A 257 -6.11 24.05 5.25
N ALA A 258 -5.79 23.53 6.45
CA ALA A 258 -4.45 23.64 7.03
C ALA A 258 -3.38 22.94 6.17
N SER A 259 -3.75 21.87 5.48
CA SER A 259 -2.84 21.13 4.60
C SER A 259 -2.43 21.93 3.37
N ALA A 260 -3.30 22.80 2.82
CA ALA A 260 -2.93 23.70 1.74
C ALA A 260 -1.84 24.70 2.19
N ASP A 261 -1.94 25.22 3.42
CA ASP A 261 -0.88 26.04 4.01
C ASP A 261 0.41 25.24 4.22
N ALA A 262 0.29 23.99 4.65
CA ALA A 262 1.41 23.08 4.84
C ALA A 262 2.16 22.79 3.53
N TYR A 263 1.45 22.52 2.42
CA TYR A 263 2.07 22.35 1.10
C TYR A 263 2.85 23.60 0.67
N VAL A 264 2.31 24.80 0.88
CA VAL A 264 3.03 26.06 0.59
C VAL A 264 4.33 26.14 1.40
N ARG A 265 4.30 25.78 2.71
CA ARG A 265 5.50 25.75 3.55
C ARG A 265 6.52 24.73 3.06
N ILE A 266 6.09 23.50 2.74
CA ILE A 266 6.95 22.43 2.21
C ILE A 266 7.68 22.94 0.97
N VAL A 267 6.94 23.46 -0.02
CA VAL A 267 7.53 23.98 -1.27
C VAL A 267 8.54 25.09 -0.99
N ARG A 268 8.18 26.08 -0.18
CA ARG A 268 9.09 27.19 0.16
C ARG A 268 10.36 26.71 0.84
N THR A 269 10.27 25.72 1.72
CA THR A 269 11.45 25.13 2.36
C THR A 269 12.33 24.34 1.39
N LEU A 270 11.74 23.63 0.44
CA LEU A 270 12.48 22.87 -0.58
C LEU A 270 13.17 23.76 -1.63
N LEU A 271 12.61 24.94 -1.90
CA LEU A 271 13.12 25.89 -2.90
C LEU A 271 14.09 26.94 -2.32
N ALA A 272 14.24 26.99 -1.01
CA ALA A 272 15.22 27.84 -0.31
C ALA A 272 16.65 27.31 -0.48
#